data_AF-A0A9X1FCU9-F1
#
_entry.id   AF-A0A9X1FCU9-F1
#
_cell.length_a   1.000
_cell.length_b   1.000
_cell.length_c   1.000
_cell.angle_alpha   90.00
_cell.angle_beta   90.00
_cell.angle_gamma   90.00
#
_symmetry.space_group_name_H-M   'P 1'
#
loop_
_entity.id
_entity.type
_entity.pdbx_description
1 polymer ?
#
loop_
_entity_poly.entity_id
_entity_poly.type
_entity_poly.pdbx_seq_one_letter_code
_entity_poly.pdbx_strand_id
1 'polypeptide(L)' 'MKKRNVRYRTDYLLPKNNFWVGMGSILNLAGSYFEYNYSRSDREADLKALISDWDNTGNDIRKAKENFENKNQKKLCLK' A
#
# COMPACT_ATOMS: atom_id res chain seq x y z
N MET A 1 -2.56 25.01 -3.59
CA MET A 1 -2.13 23.92 -2.69
C MET A 1 -1.18 22.99 -3.43
N LYS A 2 0.05 22.80 -2.91
CA LYS A 2 1.01 21.83 -3.48
C LYS A 2 0.48 20.42 -3.15
N LYS A 3 0.05 19.64 -4.15
CA LYS A 3 -0.33 18.24 -3.95
C LYS A 3 0.87 17.51 -3.35
N ARG A 4 0.81 17.14 -2.07
CA ARG A 4 1.78 16.19 -1.49
C ARG A 4 1.47 14.85 -2.14
N ASN A 5 2.39 14.33 -2.96
CA ASN A 5 2.36 12.93 -3.35
C ASN A 5 2.72 12.10 -2.12
N VAL A 6 1.76 11.91 -1.23
CA VAL A 6 1.90 10.94 -0.16
C VAL A 6 1.72 9.58 -0.84
N ARG A 7 2.84 8.89 -1.04
CA ARG A 7 2.83 7.53 -1.56
C ARG A 7 2.54 6.61 -0.38
N TYR A 8 1.25 6.35 -0.13
CA TYR A 8 0.84 5.43 0.92
C TYR A 8 1.31 4.03 0.54
N ARG A 9 1.95 3.36 1.51
CA ARG A 9 2.57 2.06 1.34
C ARG A 9 1.99 1.13 2.39
N THR A 10 1.40 0.02 1.93
CA THR A 10 0.85 -1.03 2.80
C THR A 10 1.93 -1.81 3.52
N ASP A 11 3.14 -1.82 2.97
CA ASP A 11 4.29 -2.53 3.51
C ASP A 11 5.14 -1.70 4.48
N TYR A 12 4.71 -0.49 4.84
CA TYR A 12 5.55 0.40 5.64
C TYR A 12 5.94 -0.23 6.98
N LEU A 13 5.01 -0.85 7.70
CA LEU A 13 5.29 -1.50 8.99
C LEU A 13 5.81 -2.94 8.84
N LEU A 14 5.87 -3.44 7.60
CA LEU A 14 6.38 -4.78 7.30
C LEU A 14 7.91 -4.74 7.14
N PRO A 15 8.58 -5.87 7.38
CA PRO A 15 10.02 -5.94 7.17
C PRO A 15 10.34 -5.77 5.68
N LYS A 16 11.48 -5.13 5.39
CA LYS A 16 11.94 -4.97 4.01
C LYS A 16 12.39 -6.31 3.46
N ASN A 17 11.53 -6.93 2.66
CA ASN A 17 11.83 -8.21 2.05
C ASN A 17 12.72 -8.05 0.82
N ASN A 18 13.75 -8.87 0.73
CA ASN A 18 14.56 -9.08 -0.46
C ASN A 18 14.97 -10.56 -0.54
N PHE A 19 15.61 -10.96 -1.64
CA PHE A 19 15.98 -12.37 -1.87
C PHE A 19 16.80 -12.97 -0.72
N TRP A 20 17.79 -12.23 -0.21
CA TRP A 20 18.65 -12.69 0.89
C TRP A 20 17.88 -12.80 2.21
N VAL A 21 16.99 -11.85 2.49
CA VAL A 21 16.07 -11.91 3.63
C VAL A 21 15.16 -13.14 3.52
N GLY A 22 14.66 -13.46 2.32
CA GLY A 22 13.87 -14.67 2.10
C GLY A 22 14.68 -15.95 2.38
N MET A 23 15.92 -16.04 1.87
CA MET A 23 16.76 -17.21 2.08
C MET A 23 17.20 -17.37 3.54
N GLY A 24 17.59 -16.28 4.20
CA GLY A 24 18.00 -16.29 5.61
C GLY A 24 16.85 -16.62 6.56
N SER A 25 15.60 -16.31 6.17
CA SER A 25 14.42 -16.62 7.00
C SER A 25 14.23 -18.11 7.28
N ILE A 26 14.69 -19.00 6.38
CA ILE A 26 14.62 -20.46 6.56
C ILE A 26 15.50 -20.91 7.73
N LEU A 27 16.59 -20.19 7.98
CA LEU A 27 17.54 -20.48 9.06
C LEU A 27 17.23 -19.72 10.35
N ASN A 28 16.15 -18.92 10.39
CA ASN A 28 15.76 -18.09 11.53
C ASN A 28 15.08 -18.91 12.65
N LEU A 29 15.77 -19.93 13.18
CA LEU A 29 15.26 -20.77 14.26
C LEU A 29 15.13 -20.01 15.59
N ALA A 30 15.90 -18.94 15.78
CA ALA A 30 15.90 -18.10 16.99
C ALA A 30 14.89 -16.93 16.95
N GLY A 31 14.24 -16.68 15.81
CA GLY A 31 13.15 -15.69 15.69
C GLY A 31 13.54 -14.22 15.57
N SER A 32 14.83 -13.84 15.64
CA SER A 32 15.28 -12.44 15.70
C SER A 32 15.80 -11.85 14.37
N TYR A 33 15.50 -12.49 13.24
CA TYR A 33 16.11 -12.14 11.95
C TYR A 33 15.51 -10.92 11.23
N PHE A 34 14.24 -10.59 11.49
CA PHE A 34 13.54 -9.54 10.74
C PHE A 34 13.66 -8.17 11.41
N GLU A 35 13.99 -7.15 10.62
CA GLU A 35 13.93 -5.74 11.02
C GLU A 35 12.65 -5.09 10.48
N TYR A 36 11.88 -4.50 11.39
CA TYR A 36 10.61 -3.82 11.08
C TYR A 36 10.82 -2.31 11.09
N ASN A 37 10.06 -1.58 10.27
CA ASN A 37 9.95 -0.14 10.48
C ASN A 37 8.93 0.14 11.57
N TYR A 38 9.21 1.14 12.40
CA TYR A 38 8.34 1.54 13.50
C TYR A 38 7.80 2.96 13.30
N SER A 39 6.61 3.23 13.85
CA SER A 39 6.09 4.58 14.00
C SER A 39 6.41 5.11 15.40
N ARG A 40 6.27 6.43 15.63
CA ARG A 40 6.59 7.04 16.94
C ARG A 40 5.59 6.66 18.04
N SER A 41 4.44 6.14 17.66
CA SER A 41 3.38 5.67 18.56
C SER A 41 2.49 4.64 17.85
N ASP A 42 1.82 3.81 18.62
CA ASP A 42 0.83 2.84 18.12
C ASP A 42 -0.27 3.53 17.32
N ARG A 43 -0.78 4.66 17.84
CA ARG A 43 -1.77 5.48 17.15
C ARG A 43 -1.31 5.95 15.77
N GLU A 44 -0.03 6.29 15.62
CA GLU A 44 0.52 6.68 14.31
C GLU A 44 0.64 5.47 13.37
N ALA A 45 1.02 4.30 13.90
CA ALA A 45 1.08 3.06 13.12
C ALA A 45 -0.30 2.68 12.58
N ASP A 46 -1.32 2.66 13.44
CA ASP A 46 -2.70 2.35 13.08
C ASP A 46 -3.26 3.34 12.05
N LEU A 47 -3.03 4.64 12.28
CA LEU A 47 -3.50 5.68 11.37
C LEU A 47 -2.86 5.52 9.98
N LYS A 48 -1.56 5.21 9.90
CA LYS A 48 -0.88 4.96 8.62
C LYS A 48 -1.46 3.74 7.92
N ALA A 49 -1.70 2.65 8.64
CA ALA A 49 -2.28 1.43 8.07
C ALA A 49 -3.68 1.69 7.50
N LEU A 50 -4.58 2.27 8.30
CA LEU A 50 -5.95 2.57 7.89
C LEU A 50 -6.01 3.52 6.68
N ILE A 51 -5.22 4.60 6.69
CA ILE A 51 -5.20 5.54 5.56
C ILE A 51 -4.70 4.81 4.29
N SER A 52 -3.69 3.95 4.41
CA SER A 52 -3.16 3.20 3.27
C SER A 52 -4.21 2.26 2.65
N ASP A 53 -5.01 1.59 3.48
CA ASP A 53 -6.05 0.67 3.01
C ASP A 53 -7.18 1.41 2.27
N TRP A 54 -7.62 2.54 2.84
CA TRP A 54 -8.64 3.38 2.21
C TRP A 54 -8.16 4.04 0.93
N ASP A 55 -6.92 4.52 0.88
CA ASP A 55 -6.36 5.14 -0.33
C ASP A 55 -6.23 4.12 -1.48
N ASN A 56 -5.77 2.90 -1.17
CA ASN A 56 -5.71 1.81 -2.15
C ASN A 56 -7.09 1.43 -2.68
N THR A 57 -8.06 1.22 -1.79
CA THR A 57 -9.45 0.91 -2.17
C THR A 57 -10.04 2.01 -3.05
N GLY A 58 -9.85 3.28 -2.66
CA GLY A 58 -10.32 4.42 -3.44
C GLY A 58 -9.65 4.51 -4.82
N ASN A 59 -8.36 4.20 -4.90
CA ASN A 59 -7.63 4.14 -6.17
C ASN A 59 -8.16 3.04 -7.09
N ASP A 60 -8.50 1.88 -6.55
CA ASP A 60 -9.05 0.76 -7.33
C ASP A 60 -10.46 1.06 -7.84
N ILE A 61 -11.31 1.66 -7.00
CA ILE A 61 -12.64 2.14 -7.42
C ILE A 61 -12.50 3.17 -8.55
N ARG A 62 -11.58 4.14 -8.40
CA ARG A 62 -11.32 5.16 -9.42
C ARG A 62 -10.89 4.53 -10.74
N LYS A 63 -9.90 3.62 -10.71
CA LYS A 63 -9.44 2.90 -11.91
C LYS A 63 -10.55 2.07 -12.55
N ALA A 64 -11.38 1.40 -11.74
CA ALA A 64 -12.51 0.63 -12.24
C ALA A 64 -13.52 1.51 -12.97
N LYS A 65 -13.86 2.68 -12.39
CA LYS A 65 -14.70 3.70 -13.01
C LYS A 65 -14.09 4.19 -14.33
N GLU A 66 -12.84 4.63 -14.34
CA GLU A 66 -12.15 5.11 -15.54
C GLU A 66 -12.13 4.04 -16.64
N ASN A 67 -11.81 2.80 -16.29
CA ASN A 67 -11.82 1.68 -17.22
C ASN A 67 -13.22 1.40 -17.78
N PHE A 68 -14.25 1.50 -16.94
CA PHE A 68 -15.63 1.34 -17.38
C PHE A 68 -16.06 2.46 -18.33
N GLU A 69 -15.78 3.71 -17.98
CA GLU A 69 -16.10 4.90 -18.78
C GLU A 69 -15.40 4.84 -20.14
N ASN A 70 -14.10 4.53 -20.17
CA ASN A 70 -13.32 4.40 -21.40
C ASN A 70 -13.88 3.29 -22.31
N LYS A 71 -14.25 2.13 -21.74
CA LYS A 71 -14.85 1.02 -22.52
C LYS A 71 -16.24 1.34 -23.06
N ASN A 72 -16.99 2.22 -22.38
CA ASN A 72 -18.39 2.52 -22.70
C ASN A 72 -18.62 3.95 -23.19
N GLN A 73 -17.57 4.69 -23.55
CA GLN A 73 -17.61 6.11 -23.87
C GLN A 73 -18.74 6.49 -24.84
N LYS A 74 -18.89 5.71 -25.93
CA LYS A 74 -19.92 5.91 -26.95
C LYS A 74 -21.35 5.67 -26.44
N LYS A 75 -21.53 4.75 -25.49
CA LYS A 75 -22.84 4.41 -24.90
C LYS A 75 -23.24 5.37 -23.79
N LEU A 76 -22.25 5.90 -23.07
CA LEU A 76 -22.44 6.83 -21.96
C LEU A 76 -22.56 8.29 -22.43
N CYS A 77 -22.39 8.56 -23.74
CA CYS A 77 -22.39 9.91 -24.31
C CYS A 77 -21.43 10.87 -23.58
N LEU A 78 -20.32 10.34 -23.06
CA LEU A 78 -19.29 11.12 -22.40
C LEU A 78 -18.50 11.88 -23.48
N LYS A 79 -18.48 13.22 -23.37
CA LYS A 79 -17.75 14.12 -24.28
C LYS A 79 -16.24 14.02 -24.09
#